data_AF-A0A8T3E7F2-F1
#
_entry.id   AF-A0A8T3E7F2-F1
#
_cell.length_a   1.000
_cell.length_b   1.000
_cell.length_c   1.000
_cell.angle_alpha   90.00
_cell.angle_beta   90.00
_cell.angle_gamma   90.00
#
_symmetry.space_group_name_H-M   'P 1'
#
loop_
_entity.id
_entity.type
_entity.pdbx_description
1 polymer ?
#
loop_
_entity_poly.entity_id
_entity_poly.type
_entity_poly.pdbx_seq_one_letter_code
_entity_poly.pdbx_strand_id
1 'polypeptide(L)'
;MAALSTEFGDLVQIKKQLIYVITLCKERGLVHSVKWASELAFALDPLPINQLPPSPPFTEEDAQDLDALGLAKSYFDLKEYDRAAYFLRGCRSQKAYFLYMYSRYLSGEKKKDDETVDSLGPLEKGQVRNEALRELRVELSKKHQAGELDGFTLYLYGVVLRKLDLLKEAVDVFVEATHALPLHWGAWLELCNLITNIEMLKALSLPDCWIRDFFLAHMYTELQMIKEALQKYQSLIDAGFSKSTYIISQIAVAYHNIRDIDQALSLFNELRGQDPYRIENMDTFSNLLYVRSMKPELSYLAHNLVEIDKYRVETCCVIGNYYSLRSQHEKAALYFQRR
;
A
#
# COMPACT_ATOMS: atom_id res chain seq x y z
N MET A 1 -12.43 -5.04 -20.48
CA MET A 1 -11.09 -4.43 -20.28
C MET A 1 -10.24 -4.75 -21.50
N ALA A 2 -9.56 -3.77 -22.09
CA ALA A 2 -8.51 -4.07 -23.08
C ALA A 2 -7.47 -4.97 -22.42
N ALA A 3 -6.99 -6.01 -23.13
CA ALA A 3 -5.93 -6.88 -22.62
C ALA A 3 -4.77 -6.01 -22.12
N LEU A 4 -4.34 -6.22 -20.88
CA LEU A 4 -3.15 -5.54 -20.37
C LEU A 4 -1.97 -6.07 -21.19
N SER A 5 -1.21 -5.16 -21.81
CA SER A 5 0.04 -5.53 -22.46
C SER A 5 0.94 -6.21 -21.43
N THR A 6 1.54 -7.32 -21.84
CA THR A 6 2.54 -8.06 -21.08
C THR A 6 3.89 -7.35 -21.09
N GLU A 7 4.11 -6.47 -22.08
CA GLU A 7 5.35 -5.72 -22.27
C GLU A 7 5.15 -4.23 -21.98
N PHE A 8 6.22 -3.58 -21.52
CA PHE A 8 6.32 -2.13 -21.31
C PHE A 8 6.37 -1.30 -22.62
N GLY A 9 5.99 -1.89 -23.75
CA GLY A 9 6.17 -1.33 -25.09
C GLY A 9 5.37 -0.05 -25.39
N ASP A 10 4.36 0.28 -24.57
CA ASP A 10 3.59 1.52 -24.70
C ASP A 10 3.39 2.22 -23.34
N LEU A 11 4.34 3.08 -22.98
CA LEU A 11 4.30 3.89 -21.76
C LEU A 11 3.11 4.88 -21.74
N VAL A 12 2.66 5.34 -22.91
CA VAL A 12 1.49 6.22 -23.00
C VAL A 12 0.24 5.44 -22.57
N GLN A 13 0.08 4.21 -23.05
CA GLN A 13 -1.02 3.35 -22.64
C GLN A 13 -0.94 2.95 -21.16
N ILE A 14 0.25 2.64 -20.64
CA ILE A 14 0.46 2.38 -19.20
C ILE A 14 0.06 3.60 -18.36
N LYS A 15 0.45 4.81 -18.77
CA LYS A 15 0.05 6.03 -18.07
C LYS A 15 -1.46 6.24 -18.09
N LYS A 16 -2.15 5.97 -19.20
CA LYS A 16 -3.63 6.01 -19.25
C LYS A 16 -4.25 5.00 -18.29
N GLN A 17 -3.72 3.78 -18.23
CA GLN A 17 -4.17 2.73 -17.31
C GLN A 17 -3.99 3.15 -15.85
N LEU A 18 -2.85 3.75 -15.50
CA LEU A 18 -2.58 4.29 -14.17
C LEU A 18 -3.57 5.41 -13.81
N ILE A 19 -3.79 6.39 -14.69
CA ILE A 19 -4.77 7.48 -14.47
C ILE A 19 -6.18 6.92 -14.26
N TYR A 20 -6.54 5.90 -15.04
CA TYR A 20 -7.85 5.24 -14.93
C TYR A 20 -8.02 4.56 -13.56
N VAL A 21 -7.06 3.73 -13.14
CA VAL A 21 -7.17 3.04 -11.83
C VAL A 21 -7.06 4.01 -10.65
N ILE A 22 -6.29 5.10 -10.78
CA ILE A 22 -6.26 6.19 -9.78
C ILE A 22 -7.67 6.74 -9.56
N THR A 23 -8.41 6.99 -10.64
CA THR A 23 -9.79 7.51 -10.56
C THR A 23 -10.70 6.51 -9.84
N LEU A 24 -10.65 5.23 -10.23
CA LEU A 24 -11.46 4.19 -9.60
C LEU A 24 -11.16 4.01 -8.10
N CYS A 25 -9.88 4.05 -7.70
CA CYS A 25 -9.45 3.94 -6.31
C CYS A 25 -9.84 5.19 -5.49
N LYS A 26 -9.75 6.40 -6.08
CA LYS A 26 -10.16 7.65 -5.42
C LYS A 26 -11.65 7.66 -5.07
N GLU A 27 -12.49 7.25 -6.02
CA GLU A 27 -13.93 7.15 -5.81
C GLU A 27 -14.29 6.14 -4.70
N ARG A 28 -13.43 5.15 -4.46
CA ARG A 28 -13.58 4.11 -3.44
C ARG A 28 -12.84 4.39 -2.13
N GLY A 29 -12.12 5.51 -2.01
CA GLY A 29 -11.41 5.87 -0.78
C GLY A 29 -10.15 5.04 -0.49
N LEU A 30 -9.59 4.34 -1.49
CA LEU A 30 -8.38 3.51 -1.34
C LEU A 30 -7.09 4.35 -1.45
N VAL A 31 -6.83 5.16 -0.41
CA VAL A 31 -5.81 6.22 -0.45
C VAL A 31 -4.38 5.74 -0.72
N HIS A 32 -3.96 4.59 -0.18
CA HIS A 32 -2.60 4.08 -0.40
C HIS A 32 -2.40 3.53 -1.82
N SER A 33 -3.41 2.86 -2.37
CA SER A 33 -3.41 2.42 -3.77
C SER A 33 -3.38 3.61 -4.73
N VAL A 34 -4.12 4.69 -4.41
CA VAL A 34 -4.06 5.96 -5.15
C VAL A 34 -2.65 6.57 -5.09
N LYS A 35 -2.04 6.62 -3.90
CA LYS A 35 -0.71 7.17 -3.70
C LYS A 35 0.31 6.45 -4.58
N TRP A 36 0.40 5.13 -4.46
CA TRP A 36 1.35 4.32 -5.22
C TRP A 36 1.15 4.46 -6.74
N ALA A 37 -0.09 4.36 -7.21
CA ALA A 37 -0.36 4.49 -8.65
C ALA A 37 -0.06 5.91 -9.16
N SER A 38 -0.29 6.94 -8.34
CA SER A 38 0.03 8.33 -8.68
C SER A 38 1.54 8.59 -8.71
N GLU A 39 2.31 8.03 -7.77
CA GLU A 39 3.78 8.08 -7.76
C GLU A 39 4.33 7.47 -9.06
N LEU A 40 3.82 6.31 -9.48
CA LEU A 40 4.22 5.70 -10.76
C LEU A 40 3.78 6.51 -11.99
N ALA A 41 2.55 7.05 -12.00
CA ALA A 41 2.05 7.84 -13.11
C ALA A 41 2.84 9.16 -13.28
N PHE A 42 3.31 9.73 -12.16
CA PHE A 42 4.14 10.93 -12.12
C PHE A 42 5.55 10.68 -12.65
N ALA A 43 6.10 9.48 -12.46
CA ALA A 43 7.42 9.11 -12.99
C ALA A 43 7.46 9.07 -14.53
N LEU A 44 6.31 8.91 -15.19
CA LEU A 44 6.18 8.90 -16.66
C LEU A 44 5.89 10.30 -17.23
N ASP A 45 6.20 10.53 -18.50
CA ASP A 45 5.97 11.82 -19.17
C ASP A 45 4.48 12.22 -19.22
N PRO A 46 4.12 13.51 -19.09
CA PRO A 46 2.73 13.96 -19.08
C PRO A 46 2.01 13.69 -20.41
N LEU A 47 0.71 13.38 -20.33
CA LEU A 47 -0.12 13.18 -21.52
C LEU A 47 -0.78 14.50 -21.95
N PRO A 48 -0.89 14.78 -23.26
CA PRO A 48 -1.71 15.88 -23.76
C PRO A 48 -3.20 15.59 -23.53
N ILE A 49 -4.02 16.65 -23.49
CA ILE A 49 -5.46 16.59 -23.15
C ILE A 49 -6.22 15.57 -24.02
N ASN A 50 -5.92 15.53 -25.31
CA ASN A 50 -6.56 14.62 -26.28
C ASN A 50 -6.19 13.15 -26.10
N GLN A 51 -5.19 12.83 -25.27
CA GLN A 51 -4.78 11.46 -24.96
C GLN A 51 -5.17 11.02 -23.55
N LEU A 52 -5.79 11.89 -22.74
CA LEU A 52 -6.26 11.50 -21.41
C LEU A 52 -7.33 10.41 -21.54
N PRO A 53 -7.34 9.40 -20.64
CA PRO A 53 -8.40 8.42 -20.63
C PRO A 53 -9.74 9.10 -20.31
N PRO A 54 -10.84 8.65 -20.90
CA PRO A 54 -12.17 9.14 -20.52
C PRO A 54 -12.46 8.78 -19.06
N SER A 55 -13.36 9.54 -18.44
CA SER A 55 -13.91 9.18 -17.13
C SER A 55 -14.52 7.77 -17.18
N PRO A 56 -14.44 7.00 -16.08
CA PRO A 56 -15.11 5.71 -15.99
C PRO A 56 -16.59 5.83 -16.37
N PRO A 57 -17.15 4.83 -17.08
CA PRO A 57 -18.55 4.86 -17.46
C PRO A 57 -19.43 4.90 -16.21
N PHE A 58 -20.43 5.77 -16.25
CA PHE A 58 -21.41 5.92 -15.18
C PHE A 58 -22.58 4.97 -15.45
N THR A 59 -22.87 4.06 -14.52
CA THR A 59 -23.94 3.06 -14.69
C THR A 59 -25.29 3.57 -14.17
N GLU A 60 -26.37 2.91 -14.57
CA GLU A 60 -27.71 3.21 -14.08
C GLU A 60 -27.82 3.02 -12.55
N GLU A 61 -27.13 2.01 -12.01
CA GLU A 61 -27.07 1.79 -10.56
C GLU A 61 -26.28 2.90 -9.85
N ASP A 62 -25.18 3.38 -10.45
CA ASP A 62 -24.45 4.54 -9.91
C ASP A 62 -25.34 5.80 -9.91
N ALA A 63 -26.23 5.94 -10.89
CA ALA A 63 -27.19 7.05 -10.97
C ALA A 63 -28.22 6.99 -9.84
N GLN A 64 -28.75 5.80 -9.58
CA GLN A 64 -29.72 5.56 -8.50
C GLN A 64 -29.13 5.79 -7.11
N ASP A 65 -27.85 5.44 -6.93
CA ASP A 65 -27.14 5.58 -5.66
C ASP A 65 -26.40 6.92 -5.52
N LEU A 66 -26.47 7.83 -6.51
CA LEU A 66 -25.60 9.00 -6.62
C LEU A 66 -25.61 9.88 -5.37
N ASP A 67 -26.80 10.24 -4.87
CA ASP A 67 -26.95 11.14 -3.72
C ASP A 67 -26.41 10.49 -2.43
N ALA A 68 -26.75 9.22 -2.21
CA ALA A 68 -26.29 8.45 -1.07
C ALA A 68 -24.77 8.26 -1.11
N LEU A 69 -24.21 7.98 -2.29
CA LEU A 69 -22.78 7.80 -2.50
C LEU A 69 -22.01 9.10 -2.30
N GLY A 70 -22.50 10.22 -2.84
CA GLY A 70 -21.90 11.54 -2.65
C GLY A 70 -21.86 11.94 -1.17
N LEU A 71 -23.00 11.78 -0.47
CA LEU A 71 -23.10 12.08 0.96
C LEU A 71 -22.20 11.16 1.79
N ALA A 72 -22.26 9.85 1.57
CA ALA A 72 -21.45 8.89 2.32
C ALA A 72 -19.95 9.07 2.07
N LYS A 73 -19.55 9.41 0.84
CA LYS A 73 -18.15 9.71 0.52
C LYS A 73 -17.65 10.95 1.26
N SER A 74 -18.49 11.98 1.43
CA SER A 74 -18.13 13.15 2.24
C SER A 74 -17.91 12.79 3.72
N TYR A 75 -18.76 11.94 4.31
CA TYR A 75 -18.55 11.42 5.66
C TYR A 75 -17.31 10.53 5.76
N PHE A 76 -17.07 9.70 4.75
CA PHE A 76 -15.90 8.84 4.68
C PHE A 76 -14.61 9.65 4.70
N ASP A 77 -14.55 10.73 3.92
CA ASP A 77 -13.36 11.61 3.84
C ASP A 77 -13.09 12.34 5.17
N LEU A 78 -14.15 12.62 5.94
CA LEU A 78 -14.07 13.15 7.30
C LEU A 78 -13.82 12.06 8.37
N LYS A 79 -13.59 10.81 7.97
CA LYS A 79 -13.38 9.64 8.85
C LYS A 79 -14.57 9.34 9.78
N GLU A 80 -15.78 9.72 9.36
CA GLU A 80 -17.06 9.41 10.01
C GLU A 80 -17.66 8.12 9.44
N TYR A 81 -16.91 7.02 9.55
CA TYR A 81 -17.21 5.78 8.83
C TYR A 81 -18.57 5.15 9.18
N ASP A 82 -19.03 5.26 10.44
CA ASP A 82 -20.35 4.77 10.84
C ASP A 82 -21.50 5.49 10.11
N ARG A 83 -21.36 6.80 9.86
CA ARG A 83 -22.34 7.58 9.10
C ARG A 83 -22.31 7.19 7.63
N ALA A 84 -21.11 7.08 7.05
CA ALA A 84 -20.94 6.64 5.67
C ALA A 84 -21.60 5.26 5.45
N ALA A 85 -21.32 4.30 6.33
CA ALA A 85 -21.95 2.98 6.28
C ALA A 85 -23.47 3.06 6.46
N TYR A 86 -23.98 3.93 7.34
CA TYR A 86 -25.41 4.06 7.58
C TYR A 86 -26.19 4.44 6.32
N PHE A 87 -25.72 5.43 5.56
CA PHE A 87 -26.41 5.93 4.37
C PHE A 87 -26.29 5.02 3.15
N LEU A 88 -25.36 4.05 3.14
CA LEU A 88 -25.14 3.13 2.02
C LEU A 88 -25.83 1.76 2.16
N ARG A 89 -26.53 1.48 3.27
CA ARG A 89 -27.08 0.13 3.58
C ARG A 89 -28.02 -0.44 2.50
N GLY A 90 -28.73 0.43 1.78
CA GLY A 90 -29.72 0.04 0.77
C GLY A 90 -29.22 0.15 -0.68
N CYS A 91 -28.01 0.64 -0.87
CA CYS A 91 -27.43 0.88 -2.19
C CYS A 91 -27.05 -0.43 -2.88
N ARG A 92 -27.06 -0.43 -4.21
CA ARG A 92 -26.89 -1.65 -5.03
C ARG A 92 -25.68 -1.60 -5.96
N SER A 93 -25.27 -0.41 -6.39
CA SER A 93 -24.10 -0.23 -7.23
C SER A 93 -22.86 -0.84 -6.57
N GLN A 94 -22.00 -1.45 -7.39
CA GLN A 94 -20.75 -2.06 -6.92
C GLN A 94 -19.86 -1.07 -6.15
N LYS A 95 -19.88 0.21 -6.57
CA LYS A 95 -19.14 1.29 -5.93
C LYS A 95 -19.69 1.60 -4.53
N ALA A 96 -21.02 1.74 -4.40
CA ALA A 96 -21.67 1.98 -3.11
C ALA A 96 -21.51 0.79 -2.17
N TYR A 97 -21.69 -0.43 -2.68
CA TYR A 97 -21.52 -1.65 -1.89
C TYR A 97 -20.08 -1.81 -1.36
N PHE A 98 -19.08 -1.57 -2.20
CA PHE A 98 -17.70 -1.53 -1.74
C PHE A 98 -17.50 -0.51 -0.63
N LEU A 99 -17.93 0.75 -0.83
CA LEU A 99 -17.73 1.83 0.12
C LEU A 99 -18.48 1.57 1.44
N TYR A 100 -19.65 0.94 1.38
CA TYR A 100 -20.41 0.47 2.54
C TYR A 100 -19.61 -0.53 3.38
N MET A 101 -19.13 -1.60 2.75
CA MET A 101 -18.37 -2.66 3.43
C MET A 101 -17.03 -2.13 3.94
N TYR A 102 -16.37 -1.27 3.17
CA TYR A 102 -15.11 -0.67 3.56
C TYR A 102 -15.26 0.31 4.73
N SER A 103 -16.36 1.09 4.76
CA SER A 103 -16.69 1.97 5.88
C SER A 103 -16.93 1.17 7.17
N ARG A 104 -17.67 0.05 7.09
CA ARG A 104 -17.87 -0.84 8.25
C ARG A 104 -16.54 -1.42 8.75
N TYR A 105 -15.69 -1.87 7.83
CA TYR A 105 -14.36 -2.36 8.16
C TYR A 105 -13.51 -1.30 8.87
N LEU A 106 -13.41 -0.09 8.31
CA LEU A 106 -12.61 1.00 8.89
C LEU A 106 -13.19 1.55 10.19
N SER A 107 -14.51 1.56 10.35
CA SER A 107 -15.15 1.86 11.65
C SER A 107 -14.67 0.88 12.72
N GLY A 108 -14.65 -0.42 12.39
CA GLY A 108 -14.14 -1.45 13.28
C GLY A 108 -12.64 -1.33 13.57
N GLU A 109 -11.81 -1.03 12.56
CA GLU A 109 -10.37 -0.79 12.79
C GLU A 109 -10.15 0.43 13.68
N LYS A 110 -10.91 1.52 13.46
CA LYS A 110 -10.83 2.74 14.28
C LYS A 110 -11.17 2.45 15.74
N LYS A 111 -12.27 1.73 16.01
CA LYS A 111 -12.67 1.34 17.37
C LYS A 111 -11.62 0.46 18.05
N LYS A 112 -11.04 -0.48 17.30
CA LYS A 112 -9.93 -1.32 17.77
C LYS A 112 -8.69 -0.47 18.11
N ASP A 113 -8.34 0.51 17.28
CA ASP A 113 -7.21 1.41 17.55
C ASP A 113 -7.48 2.28 18.79
N ASP A 114 -8.69 2.82 18.96
CA ASP A 114 -9.12 3.60 20.13
C ASP A 114 -9.03 2.75 21.43
N GLU A 115 -9.57 1.53 21.43
CA GLU A 115 -9.50 0.60 22.57
C GLU A 115 -8.06 0.15 22.90
N THR A 116 -7.19 0.05 21.88
CA THR A 116 -5.77 -0.27 22.08
C THR A 116 -5.04 0.85 22.82
N VAL A 117 -5.43 2.10 22.65
CA VAL A 117 -4.86 3.24 23.38
C VAL A 117 -5.31 3.24 24.84
N ASP A 118 -6.56 2.86 25.10
CA ASP A 118 -7.15 2.82 26.44
C ASP A 118 -6.73 1.59 27.28
N SER A 119 -6.21 0.54 26.63
CA SER A 119 -5.79 -0.72 27.26
C SER A 119 -4.59 -0.55 28.21
N LEU A 120 -4.68 -1.13 29.43
CA LEU A 120 -3.70 -1.02 30.51
C LEU A 120 -2.61 -2.10 30.41
N GLY A 121 -1.86 -2.05 29.31
CA GLY A 121 -0.59 -2.77 29.18
C GLY A 121 -0.46 -3.64 27.93
N PRO A 122 0.74 -4.22 27.69
CA PRO A 122 1.06 -4.87 26.42
C PRO A 122 0.23 -6.13 26.14
N LEU A 123 -0.19 -6.85 27.18
CA LEU A 123 -0.94 -8.10 27.05
C LEU A 123 -2.38 -7.84 26.59
N GLU A 124 -3.03 -6.81 27.13
CA GLU A 124 -4.38 -6.39 26.76
C GLU A 124 -4.41 -5.82 25.35
N LYS A 125 -3.40 -5.01 24.98
CA LYS A 125 -3.24 -4.47 23.62
C LYS A 125 -3.18 -5.54 22.54
N GLY A 126 -2.62 -6.72 22.83
CA GLY A 126 -2.56 -7.84 21.90
C GLY A 126 -3.88 -8.60 21.72
N GLN A 127 -4.87 -8.38 22.59
CA GLN A 127 -6.17 -9.06 22.57
C GLN A 127 -7.26 -8.26 21.87
N VAL A 128 -7.12 -6.93 21.80
CA VAL A 128 -8.06 -6.03 21.12
C VAL A 128 -8.13 -6.40 19.63
N ARG A 129 -9.34 -6.67 19.14
CA ARG A 129 -9.59 -7.05 17.75
C ARG A 129 -10.78 -6.27 17.20
N ASN A 130 -10.78 -6.10 15.88
CA ASN A 130 -11.93 -5.54 15.19
C ASN A 130 -13.11 -6.52 15.23
N GLU A 131 -14.11 -6.22 16.05
CA GLU A 131 -15.29 -7.08 16.27
C GLU A 131 -16.15 -7.25 15.02
N ALA A 132 -16.11 -6.29 14.09
CA ALA A 132 -16.92 -6.32 12.86
C ALA A 132 -16.42 -7.36 11.84
N LEU A 133 -15.18 -7.86 11.98
CA LEU A 133 -14.57 -8.77 10.99
C LEU A 133 -15.38 -10.05 10.76
N ARG A 134 -15.96 -10.63 11.81
CA ARG A 134 -16.73 -11.90 11.70
C ARG A 134 -18.00 -11.72 10.87
N GLU A 135 -18.73 -10.65 11.11
CA GLU A 135 -19.95 -10.33 10.36
C GLU A 135 -19.62 -10.00 8.90
N LEU A 136 -18.61 -9.15 8.68
CA LEU A 136 -18.12 -8.79 7.34
C LEU A 136 -17.69 -10.03 6.54
N ARG A 137 -16.98 -10.97 7.17
CA ARG A 137 -16.60 -12.24 6.52
C ARG A 137 -17.83 -13.02 6.04
N VAL A 138 -18.86 -13.13 6.87
CA VAL A 138 -20.07 -13.91 6.54
C VAL A 138 -20.85 -13.26 5.40
N GLU A 139 -20.96 -11.93 5.38
CA GLU A 139 -21.65 -11.23 4.30
C GLU A 139 -20.86 -11.29 2.99
N LEU A 140 -19.55 -11.05 3.02
CA LEU A 140 -18.69 -11.11 1.84
C LEU A 140 -18.59 -12.53 1.28
N SER A 141 -18.53 -13.56 2.12
CA SER A 141 -18.47 -14.95 1.66
C SER A 141 -19.73 -15.38 0.92
N LYS A 142 -20.92 -14.93 1.35
CA LYS A 142 -22.18 -15.18 0.64
C LYS A 142 -22.17 -14.56 -0.77
N LYS A 143 -21.70 -13.31 -0.88
CA LYS A 143 -21.59 -12.61 -2.17
C LYS A 143 -20.51 -13.22 -3.07
N HIS A 144 -19.41 -13.69 -2.47
CA HIS A 144 -18.35 -14.41 -3.18
C HIS A 144 -18.87 -15.72 -3.78
N GLN A 145 -19.59 -16.52 -3.00
CA GLN A 145 -20.22 -17.77 -3.48
C GLN A 145 -21.26 -17.52 -4.58
N ALA A 146 -21.89 -16.34 -4.59
CA ALA A 146 -22.82 -15.94 -5.64
C ALA A 146 -22.13 -15.35 -6.89
N GLY A 147 -20.81 -15.15 -6.87
CA GLY A 147 -20.06 -14.54 -7.98
C GLY A 147 -20.35 -13.05 -8.17
N GLU A 148 -20.77 -12.35 -7.11
CA GLU A 148 -21.24 -10.96 -7.18
C GLU A 148 -20.18 -9.92 -6.79
N LEU A 149 -18.98 -10.35 -6.38
CA LEU A 149 -17.90 -9.46 -5.95
C LEU A 149 -17.08 -8.96 -7.14
N ASP A 150 -16.92 -7.64 -7.24
CA ASP A 150 -15.95 -7.01 -8.13
C ASP A 150 -14.50 -7.10 -7.58
N GLY A 151 -13.50 -6.73 -8.38
CA GLY A 151 -12.09 -6.82 -7.96
C GLY A 151 -11.73 -6.02 -6.69
N PHE A 152 -12.46 -4.93 -6.40
CA PHE A 152 -12.25 -4.15 -5.18
C PHE A 152 -12.84 -4.84 -3.95
N THR A 153 -14.04 -5.40 -4.08
CA THR A 153 -14.68 -6.15 -2.99
C THR A 153 -14.03 -7.51 -2.74
N LEU A 154 -13.47 -8.16 -3.77
CA LEU A 154 -12.57 -9.32 -3.61
C LEU A 154 -11.32 -8.93 -2.80
N TYR A 155 -10.69 -7.80 -3.12
CA TYR A 155 -9.57 -7.28 -2.31
C TYR A 155 -9.97 -7.08 -0.85
N LEU A 156 -11.11 -6.42 -0.58
CA LEU A 156 -11.58 -6.21 0.79
C LEU A 156 -11.86 -7.54 1.50
N TYR A 157 -12.45 -8.51 0.80
CA TYR A 157 -12.70 -9.84 1.34
C TYR A 157 -11.40 -10.55 1.73
N GLY A 158 -10.38 -10.50 0.87
CA GLY A 158 -9.04 -10.99 1.19
C GLY A 158 -8.44 -10.32 2.43
N VAL A 159 -8.61 -8.99 2.58
CA VAL A 159 -8.16 -8.25 3.77
C VAL A 159 -8.87 -8.73 5.04
N VAL A 160 -10.19 -8.92 4.98
CA VAL A 160 -10.97 -9.45 6.12
C VAL A 160 -10.52 -10.87 6.48
N LEU A 161 -10.32 -11.75 5.48
CA LEU A 161 -9.82 -13.11 5.71
C LEU A 161 -8.44 -13.11 6.35
N ARG A 162 -7.51 -12.29 5.85
CA ARG A 162 -6.16 -12.15 6.41
C ARG A 162 -6.19 -11.68 7.86
N LYS A 163 -7.00 -10.66 8.17
CA LYS A 163 -7.16 -10.11 9.53
C LYS A 163 -7.81 -11.10 10.50
N LEU A 164 -8.48 -12.13 9.98
CA LEU A 164 -9.02 -13.26 10.73
C LEU A 164 -8.09 -14.49 10.77
N ASP A 165 -6.83 -14.33 10.34
CA ASP A 165 -5.81 -15.38 10.29
C ASP A 165 -6.16 -16.56 9.34
N LEU A 166 -7.07 -16.36 8.39
CA LEU A 166 -7.47 -17.35 7.37
C LEU A 166 -6.58 -17.24 6.12
N LEU A 167 -5.28 -17.47 6.30
CA LEU A 167 -4.26 -17.06 5.34
C LEU A 167 -4.36 -17.78 3.98
N LYS A 168 -4.70 -19.08 3.98
CA LYS A 168 -4.82 -19.85 2.73
C LYS A 168 -5.95 -19.34 1.84
N GLU A 169 -7.14 -19.19 2.43
CA GLU A 169 -8.32 -18.61 1.76
C GLU A 169 -8.03 -17.18 1.27
N ALA A 170 -7.31 -16.39 2.08
CA ALA A 170 -6.93 -15.03 1.70
C ALA A 170 -6.02 -14.99 0.46
N VAL A 171 -5.03 -15.89 0.36
CA VAL A 171 -4.16 -16.01 -0.83
C VAL A 171 -4.99 -16.27 -2.08
N ASP A 172 -5.89 -17.25 -2.05
CA ASP A 172 -6.72 -17.61 -3.20
C ASP A 172 -7.61 -16.44 -3.65
N VAL A 173 -8.24 -15.75 -2.69
CA VAL A 173 -9.09 -14.59 -2.95
C VAL A 173 -8.28 -13.40 -3.48
N PHE A 174 -7.05 -13.17 -3.00
CA PHE A 174 -6.19 -12.11 -3.55
C PHE A 174 -5.73 -12.44 -4.98
N VAL A 175 -5.43 -13.71 -5.28
CA VAL A 175 -5.14 -14.14 -6.66
C VAL A 175 -6.36 -13.89 -7.55
N GLU A 176 -7.57 -14.22 -7.11
CA GLU A 176 -8.80 -13.90 -7.83
C GLU A 176 -8.97 -12.38 -8.03
N ALA A 177 -8.71 -11.58 -6.99
CA ALA A 177 -8.76 -10.12 -7.07
C ALA A 177 -7.76 -9.57 -8.10
N THR A 178 -6.54 -10.12 -8.17
CA THR A 178 -5.55 -9.68 -9.18
C THR A 178 -5.98 -10.02 -10.60
N HIS A 179 -6.69 -11.13 -10.83
CA HIS A 179 -7.26 -11.42 -12.15
C HIS A 179 -8.42 -10.48 -12.50
N ALA A 180 -9.29 -10.21 -11.53
CA ALA A 180 -10.45 -9.35 -11.71
C ALA A 180 -10.09 -7.86 -11.89
N LEU A 181 -9.04 -7.38 -11.20
CA LEU A 181 -8.58 -6.00 -11.28
C LEU A 181 -7.05 -5.90 -11.11
N PRO A 182 -6.28 -6.22 -12.16
CA PRO A 182 -4.82 -6.31 -12.05
C PRO A 182 -4.14 -4.97 -11.73
N LEU A 183 -4.77 -3.84 -12.08
CA LEU A 183 -4.22 -2.51 -11.86
C LEU A 183 -4.24 -2.04 -10.39
N HIS A 184 -4.95 -2.76 -9.52
CA HIS A 184 -5.07 -2.39 -8.12
C HIS A 184 -3.92 -2.95 -7.28
N TRP A 185 -2.93 -2.10 -6.97
CA TRP A 185 -1.73 -2.49 -6.20
C TRP A 185 -2.02 -3.11 -4.82
N GLY A 186 -3.11 -2.71 -4.15
CA GLY A 186 -3.45 -3.21 -2.83
C GLY A 186 -3.58 -4.74 -2.77
N ALA A 187 -4.12 -5.38 -3.80
CA ALA A 187 -4.24 -6.84 -3.85
C ALA A 187 -2.87 -7.53 -3.94
N TRP A 188 -1.98 -7.00 -4.78
CA TRP A 188 -0.61 -7.50 -4.92
C TRP A 188 0.21 -7.29 -3.65
N LEU A 189 0.11 -6.12 -3.03
CA LEU A 189 0.85 -5.78 -1.81
C LEU A 189 0.43 -6.67 -0.63
N GLU A 190 -0.87 -6.95 -0.48
CA GLU A 190 -1.35 -7.87 0.55
C GLU A 190 -0.89 -9.31 0.27
N LEU A 191 -0.86 -9.73 -0.99
CA LEU A 191 -0.32 -11.02 -1.39
C LEU A 191 1.18 -11.15 -1.07
N CYS A 192 1.95 -10.06 -1.20
CA CYS A 192 3.37 -10.06 -0.83
C CYS A 192 3.60 -10.43 0.64
N ASN A 193 2.72 -9.97 1.54
CA ASN A 193 2.83 -10.24 2.97
C ASN A 193 2.45 -11.68 3.35
N LEU A 194 1.86 -12.45 2.44
CA LEU A 194 1.36 -13.82 2.69
C LEU A 194 2.28 -14.90 2.13
N ILE A 195 3.04 -14.58 1.07
CA ILE A 195 3.96 -15.52 0.43
C ILE A 195 5.27 -15.53 1.20
N THR A 196 5.61 -16.68 1.79
CA THR A 196 6.79 -16.81 2.66
C THR A 196 7.97 -17.52 2.01
N ASN A 197 7.78 -18.12 0.85
CA ASN A 197 8.83 -18.87 0.15
C ASN A 197 8.59 -18.91 -1.38
N ILE A 198 9.64 -19.30 -2.10
CA ILE A 198 9.67 -19.34 -3.57
C ILE A 198 8.73 -20.42 -4.14
N GLU A 199 8.52 -21.53 -3.43
CA GLU A 199 7.64 -22.60 -3.88
C GLU A 199 6.19 -22.15 -3.92
N MET A 200 5.73 -21.45 -2.88
CA MET A 200 4.43 -20.79 -2.84
C MET A 200 4.29 -19.82 -4.02
N LEU A 201 5.28 -18.94 -4.24
CA LEU A 201 5.25 -17.97 -5.35
C LEU A 201 5.09 -18.66 -6.71
N LYS A 202 5.82 -19.77 -6.95
CA LYS A 202 5.78 -20.54 -8.19
C LYS A 202 4.47 -21.32 -8.38
N ALA A 203 3.78 -21.66 -7.29
CA ALA A 203 2.51 -22.38 -7.34
C ALA A 203 1.33 -21.47 -7.72
N LEU A 204 1.46 -20.16 -7.57
CA LEU A 204 0.39 -19.22 -7.90
C LEU A 204 0.22 -19.08 -9.41
N SER A 205 -1.03 -19.18 -9.87
CA SER A 205 -1.40 -18.70 -11.20
C SER A 205 -1.65 -17.20 -11.08
N LEU A 206 -0.83 -16.37 -11.72
CA LEU A 206 -0.94 -14.91 -11.66
C LEU A 206 -1.28 -14.35 -13.06
N PRO A 207 -2.08 -13.28 -13.15
CA PRO A 207 -2.46 -12.71 -14.43
C PRO A 207 -1.23 -12.16 -15.17
N ASP A 208 -1.19 -12.35 -16.48
CA ASP A 208 -0.12 -11.86 -17.33
C ASP A 208 -0.31 -10.37 -17.63
N CYS A 209 0.35 -9.51 -16.87
CA CYS A 209 0.26 -8.07 -16.98
C CYS A 209 1.55 -7.40 -16.48
N TRP A 210 1.83 -6.18 -16.96
CA TRP A 210 3.05 -5.45 -16.59
C TRP A 210 3.20 -5.17 -15.09
N ILE A 211 2.11 -5.10 -14.32
CA ILE A 211 2.18 -4.94 -12.84
C ILE A 211 2.75 -6.17 -12.16
N ARG A 212 2.62 -7.35 -12.78
CA ARG A 212 3.23 -8.58 -12.28
C ARG A 212 4.75 -8.40 -12.11
N ASP A 213 5.42 -7.61 -12.96
CA ASP A 213 6.86 -7.36 -12.79
C ASP A 213 7.19 -6.51 -11.56
N PHE A 214 6.33 -5.53 -11.20
CA PHE A 214 6.47 -4.79 -9.94
C PHE A 214 6.27 -5.69 -8.73
N PHE A 215 5.29 -6.59 -8.79
CA PHE A 215 5.04 -7.58 -7.77
C PHE A 215 6.22 -8.55 -7.62
N LEU A 216 6.72 -9.12 -8.72
CA LEU A 216 7.85 -10.05 -8.70
C LEU A 216 9.14 -9.39 -8.19
N ALA A 217 9.42 -8.15 -8.59
CA ALA A 217 10.58 -7.41 -8.08
C ALA A 217 10.53 -7.24 -6.56
N HIS A 218 9.35 -6.87 -6.04
CA HIS A 218 9.14 -6.73 -4.60
C HIS A 218 9.23 -8.08 -3.87
N MET A 219 8.59 -9.13 -4.41
CA MET A 219 8.68 -10.49 -3.87
C MET A 219 10.10 -11.03 -3.82
N TYR A 220 10.91 -10.78 -4.84
CA TYR A 220 12.31 -11.22 -4.86
C TYR A 220 13.13 -10.51 -3.78
N THR A 221 12.86 -9.23 -3.48
CA THR A 221 13.47 -8.53 -2.35
C THR A 221 13.11 -9.20 -1.03
N GLU A 222 11.82 -9.46 -0.78
CA GLU A 222 11.33 -10.07 0.46
C GLU A 222 11.86 -11.51 0.65
N LEU A 223 11.89 -12.29 -0.42
CA LEU A 223 12.40 -13.67 -0.45
C LEU A 223 13.94 -13.77 -0.50
N GLN A 224 14.66 -12.67 -0.31
CA GLN A 224 16.13 -12.61 -0.29
C GLN A 224 16.80 -13.01 -1.62
N MET A 225 16.07 -12.97 -2.74
CA MET A 225 16.58 -13.15 -4.11
C MET A 225 17.05 -11.80 -4.68
N ILE A 226 18.04 -11.19 -4.01
CA ILE A 226 18.35 -9.77 -4.22
C ILE A 226 18.91 -9.49 -5.62
N LYS A 227 19.67 -10.42 -6.21
CA LYS A 227 20.23 -10.23 -7.56
C LYS A 227 19.12 -10.19 -8.62
N GLU A 228 18.16 -11.10 -8.50
CA GLU A 228 16.99 -11.20 -9.36
C GLU A 228 16.06 -9.99 -9.18
N ALA A 229 15.89 -9.52 -7.93
CA ALA A 229 15.15 -8.30 -7.63
C ALA A 229 15.78 -7.07 -8.31
N LEU A 230 17.09 -6.87 -8.13
CA LEU A 230 17.83 -5.76 -8.74
C LEU A 230 17.77 -5.81 -10.27
N GLN A 231 17.89 -6.99 -10.88
CA GLN A 231 17.72 -7.15 -12.33
C GLN A 231 16.33 -6.72 -12.79
N LYS A 232 15.27 -7.13 -12.07
CA LYS A 232 13.90 -6.73 -12.38
C LYS A 232 13.69 -5.22 -12.22
N TYR A 233 14.19 -4.62 -11.14
CA TYR A 233 14.11 -3.17 -10.97
C TYR A 233 14.90 -2.41 -12.05
N GLN A 234 16.06 -2.90 -12.48
CA GLN A 234 16.79 -2.30 -13.59
C GLN A 234 15.98 -2.36 -14.89
N SER A 235 15.31 -3.49 -15.17
CA SER A 235 14.41 -3.59 -16.34
C SER A 235 13.24 -2.60 -16.25
N LEU A 236 12.71 -2.32 -15.06
CA LEU A 236 11.66 -1.30 -14.87
C LEU A 236 12.19 0.13 -15.09
N ILE A 237 13.42 0.42 -14.65
CA ILE A 237 14.09 1.70 -14.91
C ILE A 237 14.28 1.89 -16.42
N ASP A 238 14.86 0.90 -17.09
CA ASP A 238 15.14 0.92 -18.53
C ASP A 238 13.86 1.01 -19.36
N ALA A 239 12.76 0.46 -18.86
CA ALA A 239 11.44 0.56 -19.46
C ALA A 239 10.84 1.96 -19.41
N GLY A 240 11.34 2.87 -18.55
CA GLY A 240 10.88 4.27 -18.47
C GLY A 240 10.51 4.77 -17.08
N PHE A 241 10.63 3.95 -16.02
CA PHE A 241 10.31 4.35 -14.65
C PHE A 241 11.53 4.87 -13.86
N SER A 242 12.55 5.41 -14.54
CA SER A 242 13.80 5.88 -13.92
C SER A 242 13.61 6.98 -12.87
N LYS A 243 12.55 7.79 -12.98
CA LYS A 243 12.21 8.87 -12.03
C LYS A 243 11.33 8.40 -10.86
N SER A 244 11.04 7.11 -10.76
CA SER A 244 10.14 6.57 -9.74
C SER A 244 10.86 6.47 -8.39
N THR A 245 10.49 7.35 -7.45
CA THR A 245 11.02 7.35 -6.07
C THR A 245 10.69 6.05 -5.34
N TYR A 246 9.56 5.41 -5.67
CA TYR A 246 9.24 4.06 -5.21
C TYR A 246 10.31 3.06 -5.63
N ILE A 247 10.65 2.96 -6.93
CA ILE A 247 11.65 2.01 -7.42
C ILE A 247 13.02 2.29 -6.82
N ILE A 248 13.45 3.56 -6.79
CA ILE A 248 14.73 3.97 -6.19
C ILE A 248 14.79 3.52 -4.71
N SER A 249 13.71 3.72 -3.94
CA SER A 249 13.65 3.29 -2.55
C SER A 249 13.76 1.77 -2.39
N GLN A 250 13.12 1.00 -3.28
CA GLN A 250 13.19 -0.47 -3.23
C GLN A 250 14.59 -0.99 -3.58
N ILE A 251 15.26 -0.38 -4.57
CA ILE A 251 16.65 -0.70 -4.92
C ILE A 251 17.59 -0.37 -3.74
N ALA A 252 17.39 0.77 -3.08
CA ALA A 252 18.18 1.15 -1.90
C ALA A 252 18.03 0.14 -0.75
N VAL A 253 16.81 -0.33 -0.50
CA VAL A 253 16.54 -1.40 0.48
C VAL A 253 17.18 -2.73 0.04
N ALA A 254 17.13 -3.08 -1.25
CA ALA A 254 17.78 -4.27 -1.77
C ALA A 254 19.30 -4.25 -1.55
N TYR A 255 19.98 -3.13 -1.84
CA TYR A 255 21.42 -2.96 -1.54
C TYR A 255 21.72 -2.99 -0.04
N HIS A 256 20.83 -2.44 0.79
CA HIS A 256 20.93 -2.57 2.24
C HIS A 256 20.92 -4.06 2.69
N ASN A 257 20.04 -4.88 2.10
CA ASN A 257 19.91 -6.31 2.45
C ASN A 257 21.19 -7.11 2.14
N ILE A 258 21.88 -6.81 1.03
CA ILE A 258 23.19 -7.42 0.70
C ILE A 258 24.39 -6.72 1.36
N ARG A 259 24.13 -5.74 2.24
CA ARG A 259 25.15 -4.97 2.97
C ARG A 259 26.10 -4.18 2.08
N ASP A 260 25.66 -3.81 0.87
CA ASP A 260 26.36 -2.82 0.05
C ASP A 260 25.97 -1.41 0.52
N ILE A 261 26.63 -0.99 1.59
CA ILE A 261 26.28 0.25 2.29
C ILE A 261 26.53 1.47 1.40
N ASP A 262 27.56 1.45 0.57
CA ASP A 262 27.95 2.63 -0.22
C ASP A 262 26.94 2.90 -1.35
N GLN A 263 26.50 1.85 -2.05
CA GLN A 263 25.43 1.98 -3.05
C GLN A 263 24.10 2.37 -2.40
N ALA A 264 23.74 1.74 -1.28
CA ALA A 264 22.50 2.07 -0.57
C ALA A 264 22.48 3.54 -0.09
N LEU A 265 23.58 4.04 0.49
CA LEU A 265 23.69 5.44 0.91
C LEU A 265 23.60 6.42 -0.26
N SER A 266 24.24 6.11 -1.39
CA SER A 266 24.15 6.94 -2.60
C SER A 266 22.71 7.08 -3.06
N LEU A 267 21.99 5.97 -3.19
CA LEU A 267 20.60 5.96 -3.63
C LEU A 267 19.65 6.64 -2.64
N PHE A 268 19.85 6.48 -1.33
CA PHE A 268 19.05 7.20 -0.33
C PHE A 268 19.30 8.71 -0.37
N ASN A 269 20.53 9.16 -0.64
CA ASN A 269 20.81 10.59 -0.81
C ASN A 269 20.16 11.14 -2.10
N GLU A 270 20.21 10.39 -3.19
CA GLU A 270 19.47 10.73 -4.42
C GLU A 270 17.97 10.82 -4.16
N LEU A 271 17.39 9.82 -3.49
CA LEU A 271 15.97 9.77 -3.12
C LEU A 271 15.56 11.00 -2.32
N ARG A 272 16.38 11.42 -1.34
CA ARG A 272 16.12 12.63 -0.55
C ARG A 272 16.26 13.92 -1.34
N GLY A 273 17.11 13.94 -2.37
CA GLY A 273 17.22 15.06 -3.29
C GLY A 273 15.98 15.20 -4.19
N GLN A 274 15.39 14.08 -4.61
CA GLN A 274 14.19 14.05 -5.45
C GLN A 274 12.89 14.28 -4.65
N ASP A 275 12.78 13.71 -3.45
CA ASP A 275 11.60 13.77 -2.58
C ASP A 275 12.00 14.10 -1.13
N PRO A 276 12.22 15.40 -0.82
CA PRO A 276 12.77 15.83 0.46
C PRO A 276 11.81 15.63 1.65
N TYR A 277 10.53 15.41 1.38
CA TYR A 277 9.49 15.23 2.41
C TYR A 277 9.11 13.74 2.62
N ARG A 278 9.78 12.81 1.92
CA ARG A 278 9.54 11.38 2.07
C ARG A 278 10.04 10.86 3.42
N ILE A 279 9.12 10.30 4.20
CA ILE A 279 9.41 9.65 5.48
C ILE A 279 9.60 8.12 5.33
N GLU A 280 8.93 7.51 4.34
CA GLU A 280 9.01 6.08 4.07
C GLU A 280 10.45 5.63 3.77
N ASN A 281 10.87 4.50 4.35
CA ASN A 281 12.21 3.90 4.26
C ASN A 281 13.35 4.71 4.92
N MET A 282 13.05 5.84 5.58
CA MET A 282 14.07 6.62 6.31
C MET A 282 14.55 5.92 7.58
N ASP A 283 13.78 4.98 8.11
CA ASP A 283 14.20 4.07 9.16
C ASP A 283 15.38 3.19 8.71
N THR A 284 15.29 2.58 7.51
CA THR A 284 16.40 1.83 6.90
C THR A 284 17.60 2.73 6.61
N PHE A 285 17.38 3.94 6.08
CA PHE A 285 18.45 4.90 5.87
C PHE A 285 19.15 5.29 7.18
N SER A 286 18.40 5.52 8.25
CA SER A 286 18.95 5.82 9.58
C SER A 286 19.79 4.67 10.14
N ASN A 287 19.42 3.40 9.87
CA ASN A 287 20.22 2.24 10.23
C ASN A 287 21.58 2.25 9.50
N LEU A 288 21.61 2.58 8.21
CA LEU A 288 22.85 2.70 7.43
C LEU A 288 23.77 3.79 7.99
N LEU A 289 23.21 4.98 8.27
CA LEU A 289 23.96 6.09 8.89
C LEU A 289 24.49 5.73 10.28
N TYR A 290 23.69 5.02 11.07
CA TYR A 290 24.06 4.51 12.39
C TYR A 290 25.26 3.55 12.29
N VAL A 291 25.19 2.56 11.40
CA VAL A 291 26.27 1.57 11.18
C VAL A 291 27.56 2.25 10.72
N ARG A 292 27.47 3.27 9.86
CA ARG A 292 28.62 4.07 9.42
C ARG A 292 29.06 5.14 10.43
N SER A 293 28.37 5.27 11.57
CA SER A 293 28.64 6.30 12.59
C SER A 293 28.62 7.75 12.07
N MET A 294 27.77 8.01 11.06
CA MET A 294 27.60 9.32 10.42
C MET A 294 26.74 10.24 11.30
N LYS A 295 27.32 10.74 12.40
CA LYS A 295 26.63 11.54 13.42
C LYS A 295 25.98 12.82 12.87
N PRO A 296 26.67 13.66 12.07
CA PRO A 296 26.07 14.88 11.54
C PRO A 296 24.85 14.62 10.66
N GLU A 297 24.94 13.65 9.77
CA GLU A 297 23.90 13.28 8.81
C GLU A 297 22.69 12.68 9.50
N LEU A 298 22.91 11.79 10.48
CA LEU A 298 21.82 11.21 11.27
C LEU A 298 21.11 12.28 12.13
N SER A 299 21.87 13.24 12.68
CA SER A 299 21.30 14.38 13.39
C SER A 299 20.43 15.24 12.48
N TYR A 300 20.93 15.57 11.28
CA TYR A 300 20.19 16.34 10.30
C TYR A 300 18.90 15.63 9.87
N LEU A 301 18.99 14.33 9.58
CA LEU A 301 17.83 13.51 9.24
C LEU A 301 16.78 13.51 10.37
N ALA A 302 17.19 13.28 11.62
CA ALA A 302 16.28 13.23 12.75
C ALA A 302 15.54 14.56 12.97
N HIS A 303 16.24 15.70 12.90
CA HIS A 303 15.60 17.01 13.05
C HIS A 303 14.65 17.33 11.89
N ASN A 304 15.08 17.04 10.66
CA ASN A 304 14.24 17.25 9.47
C ASN A 304 12.94 16.44 9.54
N LEU A 305 13.00 15.13 9.84
CA LEU A 305 11.78 14.30 9.92
C LEU A 305 10.83 14.73 11.05
N VAL A 306 11.35 15.28 12.15
CA VAL A 306 10.51 15.85 13.23
C VAL A 306 9.74 17.08 12.75
N GLU A 307 10.34 17.91 11.88
CA GLU A 307 9.67 19.07 11.28
C GLU A 307 8.58 18.66 10.28
N ILE A 308 8.72 17.51 9.62
CA ILE A 308 7.74 16.98 8.66
C ILE A 308 6.58 16.29 9.38
N ASP A 309 6.86 15.20 10.12
CA ASP A 309 5.86 14.49 10.92
C ASP A 309 6.54 13.71 12.06
N LYS A 310 6.37 14.22 13.27
CA LYS A 310 6.96 13.69 14.50
C LYS A 310 6.38 12.34 14.94
N TYR A 311 5.14 12.03 14.58
CA TYR A 311 4.39 10.91 15.16
C TYR A 311 4.32 9.68 14.24
N ARG A 312 5.12 9.67 13.17
CA ARG A 312 5.34 8.50 12.32
C ARG A 312 6.28 7.49 12.98
N VAL A 313 6.01 6.22 12.73
CA VAL A 313 6.84 5.10 13.21
C VAL A 313 8.28 5.22 12.70
N GLU A 314 8.46 5.56 11.43
CA GLU A 314 9.78 5.73 10.83
C GLU A 314 10.55 6.88 11.48
N THR A 315 9.89 8.01 11.75
CA THR A 315 10.48 9.16 12.46
C THR A 315 10.90 8.75 13.88
N CYS A 316 10.07 8.00 14.61
CA CYS A 316 10.43 7.46 15.92
C CYS A 316 11.67 6.54 15.85
N CYS A 317 11.76 5.66 14.86
CA CYS A 317 12.94 4.81 14.63
C CYS A 317 14.22 5.63 14.38
N VAL A 318 14.14 6.66 13.53
CA VAL A 318 15.27 7.55 13.23
C VAL A 318 15.75 8.28 14.48
N ILE A 319 14.82 8.81 15.28
CA ILE A 319 15.16 9.50 16.54
C ILE A 319 15.78 8.52 17.55
N GLY A 320 15.26 7.28 17.63
CA GLY A 320 15.83 6.22 18.45
C GLY A 320 17.28 5.93 18.08
N ASN A 321 17.56 5.76 16.79
CA ASN A 321 18.92 5.57 16.27
C ASN A 321 19.83 6.77 16.56
N TYR A 322 19.32 8.00 16.41
CA TYR A 322 20.04 9.22 16.75
C TYR A 322 20.46 9.27 18.23
N TYR A 323 19.53 9.01 19.16
CA TYR A 323 19.85 8.98 20.59
C TYR A 323 20.77 7.82 20.97
N SER A 324 20.60 6.67 20.32
CA SER A 324 21.49 5.51 20.49
C SER A 324 22.93 5.86 20.12
N LEU A 325 23.14 6.56 19.00
CA LEU A 325 24.47 6.98 18.53
C LEU A 325 25.12 8.05 19.44
N ARG A 326 24.31 8.72 20.27
CA ARG A 326 24.75 9.67 21.32
C ARG A 326 24.90 9.01 22.70
N SER A 327 24.78 7.68 22.78
CA SER A 327 24.83 6.90 24.03
C SER A 327 23.76 7.29 25.06
N GLN A 328 22.63 7.84 24.60
CA GLN A 328 21.45 8.16 25.44
C GLN A 328 20.43 7.03 25.33
N HIS A 329 20.80 5.84 25.83
CA HIS A 329 20.05 4.60 25.62
C HIS A 329 18.63 4.61 26.21
N GLU A 330 18.41 5.30 27.34
CA GLU A 330 17.08 5.45 27.94
C GLU A 330 16.11 6.20 27.01
N LYS A 331 16.58 7.28 26.37
CA LYS A 331 15.78 8.03 25.40
C LYS A 331 15.57 7.21 24.12
N ALA A 332 16.61 6.52 23.64
CA ALA A 332 16.48 5.66 22.47
C ALA A 332 15.40 4.60 22.68
N ALA A 333 15.42 3.91 23.83
CA ALA A 333 14.42 2.91 24.21
C ALA A 333 13.00 3.50 24.24
N LEU A 334 12.83 4.70 24.80
CA LEU A 334 11.52 5.38 24.82
C LEU A 334 10.96 5.64 23.41
N TYR A 335 11.82 6.01 22.45
CA TYR A 335 11.38 6.23 21.06
C TYR A 335 11.13 4.92 20.32
N PHE A 336 11.91 3.87 20.57
CA PHE A 336 11.63 2.54 20.01
C PHE A 336 10.35 1.91 20.57
N GLN A 337 9.91 2.27 21.77
CA GLN A 337 8.62 1.85 22.32
C GLN A 337 7.41 2.59 21.70
N ARG A 338 7.66 3.69 20.98
CA ARG A 338 6.62 4.46 20.26
C ARG A 338 6.45 4.03 18.80
N ARG A 339 7.28 3.08 18.34
CA ARG A 339 7.02 2.30 17.14
C ARG A 339 5.88 1.33 17.43
#